data_AF-A0A2D9C3N5-F1
#
_entry.id   AF-A0A2D9C3N5-F1
#
_cell.length_a   1.000
_cell.length_b   1.000
_cell.length_c   1.000
_cell.angle_alpha   90.00
_cell.angle_beta   90.00
_cell.angle_gamma   90.00
#
_symmetry.space_group_name_H-M   'P 1'
#
loop_
_entity.id
_entity.type
_entity.pdbx_description
1 polymer ?
#
loop_
_entity_poly.entity_id
_entity_poly.type
_entity_poly.pdbx_seq_one_letter_code
_entity_poly.pdbx_strand_id
1 'polypeptide(L)'
;MTDVLPPEAGLQVQGVFHKYTINKRSYSDSTVSIVNKNVNGSGNIYERHDNWDQLPSNTKIGFDLVNPSLGTKWGKGSITASGDATLNNVIVAYNYKFDPCYIPLSDPSCPNFKDALYQYLLDNGLLNNEPSIDDPYYDEWVQYQLDQKTEEQEEEQAAKEKKEEEEKEELRMERALSVAGAAEQIANPTQQLAMMEQMTAAGTLDVYYSATIEGGKYEETITLVDSKIEDNSKALRNLKQDNLHRKIVRSQYNN
;
A
#
# COMPACT_ATOMS: atom_id res chain seq x y z
N MET A 1 -19.34 27.19 -10.62
CA MET A 1 -18.68 26.54 -9.47
C MET A 1 -18.90 25.07 -9.63
N THR A 2 -17.86 24.34 -10.00
CA THR A 2 -17.83 22.88 -9.89
C THR A 2 -18.10 22.53 -8.44
N ASP A 3 -19.14 21.74 -8.19
CA ASP A 3 -19.47 21.27 -6.85
C ASP A 3 -18.30 20.42 -6.37
N VAL A 4 -17.48 20.99 -5.49
CA VAL A 4 -16.29 20.33 -4.89
C VAL A 4 -16.74 19.29 -3.85
N LEU A 5 -18.02 19.28 -3.49
CA LEU A 5 -18.60 18.27 -2.62
C LEU A 5 -19.08 17.10 -3.49
N PRO A 6 -18.76 15.86 -3.12
CA PRO A 6 -19.40 14.70 -3.74
C PRO A 6 -20.92 14.87 -3.64
N PRO A 7 -21.69 14.32 -4.59
CA PRO A 7 -23.16 14.38 -4.53
C PRO A 7 -23.62 14.02 -3.12
N GLU A 8 -24.61 14.73 -2.57
CA GLU A 8 -25.08 14.62 -1.18
C GLU A 8 -25.36 13.18 -0.71
N ALA A 9 -25.50 12.27 -1.68
CA ALA A 9 -25.48 10.82 -1.56
C ALA A 9 -24.27 10.31 -0.74
N GLY A 10 -24.54 9.81 0.47
CA GLY A 10 -23.54 9.15 1.31
C GLY A 10 -22.90 10.02 2.39
N LEU A 11 -23.28 11.29 2.50
CA LEU A 11 -22.84 12.14 3.62
C LEU A 11 -23.63 11.81 4.89
N GLN A 12 -22.93 11.26 5.88
CA GLN A 12 -23.48 10.92 7.18
C GLN A 12 -22.94 11.86 8.25
N VAL A 13 -23.80 12.41 9.10
CA VAL A 13 -23.39 13.18 10.28
C VAL A 13 -22.88 12.20 11.33
N GLN A 14 -21.61 12.33 11.71
CA GLN A 14 -20.96 11.50 12.74
C GLN A 14 -20.82 12.24 14.07
N GLY A 15 -20.85 13.57 14.06
CA GLY A 15 -20.70 14.32 15.30
C GLY A 15 -21.23 15.75 15.24
N VAL A 16 -21.45 16.31 16.41
CA VAL A 16 -21.90 17.69 16.60
C VAL A 16 -20.89 18.42 17.46
N PHE A 17 -20.19 19.36 16.85
CA PHE A 17 -19.37 20.34 17.56
C PHE A 17 -20.26 21.50 18.02
N HIS A 18 -20.09 21.91 19.28
CA HIS A 18 -20.77 23.07 19.81
C HIS A 18 -19.82 23.93 20.63
N LYS A 19 -19.92 25.23 20.44
CA LYS A 19 -19.25 26.25 21.23
C LYS A 19 -20.24 27.37 21.50
N TYR A 20 -20.40 27.74 22.76
CA TYR A 20 -21.23 28.88 23.13
C TYR A 20 -20.71 29.53 24.41
N THR A 21 -20.94 30.83 24.54
CA THR A 21 -20.68 31.59 25.77
C THR A 21 -22.02 31.93 26.41
N ILE A 22 -22.24 31.48 27.65
CA ILE A 22 -23.43 31.82 28.42
C ILE A 22 -23.15 33.04 29.30
N ASN A 23 -24.03 34.03 29.24
CA ASN A 23 -24.02 35.22 30.08
C ASN A 23 -25.23 35.22 31.00
N LYS A 24 -25.00 35.03 32.30
CA LYS A 24 -26.02 34.99 33.35
C LYS A 24 -25.50 35.54 34.67
N ARG A 25 -26.40 35.67 35.66
CA ARG A 25 -26.01 36.00 37.04
C ARG A 25 -25.43 34.75 37.72
N SER A 26 -24.39 34.92 38.54
CA SER A 26 -23.64 33.79 39.12
C SER A 26 -24.50 32.81 39.94
N TYR A 27 -25.61 33.28 40.51
CA TYR A 27 -26.50 32.49 41.37
C TYR A 27 -27.83 32.11 40.72
N SER A 28 -28.05 32.44 39.44
CA SER A 28 -29.30 32.10 38.76
C SER A 28 -29.21 30.71 38.15
N ASP A 29 -30.25 29.90 38.26
CA ASP A 29 -30.32 28.60 37.60
C ASP A 29 -30.60 28.76 36.10
N SER A 30 -29.98 27.91 35.30
CA SER A 30 -30.09 28.01 33.84
C SER A 30 -29.68 26.71 33.16
N THR A 31 -30.32 26.41 32.04
CA THR A 31 -30.02 25.23 31.23
C THR A 31 -29.89 25.62 29.78
N VAL A 32 -28.84 25.16 29.12
CA VAL A 32 -28.68 25.34 27.67
C VAL A 32 -29.06 24.04 27.00
N SER A 33 -30.00 24.12 26.06
CA SER A 33 -30.49 22.97 25.30
C SER A 33 -30.12 23.13 23.83
N ILE A 34 -29.41 22.16 23.28
CA ILE A 34 -29.08 22.06 21.87
C ILE A 34 -29.87 20.88 21.32
N VAL A 35 -30.80 21.16 20.41
CA VAL A 35 -31.68 20.14 19.85
C VAL A 35 -31.66 20.20 18.34
N ASN A 36 -31.76 19.04 17.70
CA ASN A 36 -31.98 18.94 16.27
C ASN A 36 -33.15 18.00 15.97
N LYS A 37 -34.09 18.45 15.14
CA LYS A 37 -35.28 17.66 14.78
C LYS A 37 -34.93 16.52 13.83
N ASN A 38 -35.68 15.42 13.91
CA ASN A 38 -35.67 14.39 12.88
C ASN A 38 -36.66 14.76 11.77
N VAL A 39 -36.23 14.75 10.50
CA VAL A 39 -37.11 15.06 9.36
C VAL A 39 -38.08 13.90 9.08
N ASN A 40 -37.61 12.66 9.24
CA ASN A 40 -38.33 11.46 8.80
C ASN A 40 -39.06 10.73 9.94
N GLY A 41 -39.08 11.29 11.14
CA GLY A 41 -39.67 10.66 12.32
C GLY A 41 -40.21 11.66 13.34
N SER A 42 -40.86 11.15 14.38
CA SER A 42 -41.31 11.96 15.50
C SER A 42 -40.17 12.22 16.49
N GLY A 43 -39.89 13.49 16.80
CA GLY A 43 -38.96 13.89 17.86
C GLY A 43 -37.63 14.48 17.37
N ASN A 44 -36.64 14.50 18.27
CA ASN A 44 -35.30 15.02 18.02
C ASN A 44 -34.34 13.88 17.66
N ILE A 45 -33.50 14.09 16.65
CA ILE A 45 -32.42 13.15 16.28
C ILE A 45 -31.20 13.33 17.19
N TYR A 46 -31.02 14.54 17.72
CA TYR A 46 -29.97 14.89 18.65
C TYR A 46 -30.52 15.86 19.69
N GLU A 47 -30.22 15.61 20.95
CA GLU A 47 -30.63 16.44 22.08
C GLU A 47 -29.54 16.43 23.14
N ARG A 48 -29.14 17.62 23.55
CA ARG A 48 -28.16 17.85 24.60
C ARG A 48 -28.65 18.94 25.52
N HIS A 49 -28.61 18.65 26.82
CA HIS A 49 -28.87 19.63 27.87
C HIS A 49 -27.62 19.80 28.73
N ASP A 50 -27.12 21.03 28.78
CA ASP A 50 -26.03 21.42 29.65
C ASP A 50 -26.61 22.17 30.85
N ASN A 51 -26.39 21.61 32.04
CA ASN A 51 -26.77 22.25 33.30
C ASN A 51 -25.73 23.34 33.68
N TRP A 52 -26.21 24.54 33.99
CA TRP A 52 -25.43 25.69 34.43
C TRP A 52 -25.91 26.27 35.79
N ASP A 53 -26.62 25.48 36.58
CA ASP A 53 -27.17 25.89 37.87
C ASP A 53 -26.07 26.38 38.81
N GLN A 54 -26.26 27.57 39.38
CA GLN A 54 -25.31 28.24 40.29
C GLN A 54 -23.87 28.39 39.78
N LEU A 55 -23.64 28.22 38.48
CA LEU A 55 -22.33 28.43 37.85
C LEU A 55 -22.18 29.88 37.32
N PRO A 56 -20.97 30.45 37.34
CA PRO A 56 -20.72 31.74 36.70
C PRO A 56 -20.78 31.63 35.17
N SER A 57 -20.93 32.78 34.51
CA SER A 57 -20.82 32.90 33.04
C SER A 57 -19.50 32.33 32.54
N ASN A 58 -19.55 31.47 31.52
CA ASN A 58 -18.35 30.89 30.92
C ASN A 58 -18.62 30.45 29.47
N THR A 59 -17.56 30.08 28.76
CA THR A 59 -17.64 29.47 27.44
C THR A 59 -17.52 27.95 27.58
N LYS A 60 -18.44 27.22 26.96
CA LYS A 60 -18.37 25.77 26.85
C LYS A 60 -18.09 25.38 25.41
N ILE A 61 -17.16 24.44 25.26
CA ILE A 61 -16.77 23.83 24.01
C ILE A 61 -16.91 22.33 24.20
N GLY A 62 -17.57 21.67 23.25
CA GLY A 62 -17.76 20.23 23.28
C GLY A 62 -17.91 19.65 21.88
N PHE A 63 -17.65 18.35 21.80
CA PHE A 63 -17.84 17.56 20.61
C PHE A 63 -18.54 16.27 21.00
N ASP A 64 -19.71 16.03 20.43
CA ASP A 64 -20.48 14.82 20.67
C ASP A 64 -20.43 13.92 19.47
N LEU A 65 -20.07 12.66 19.72
CA LEU A 65 -20.22 11.59 18.74
C LEU A 65 -21.67 11.14 18.72
N VAL A 66 -22.24 11.05 17.53
CA VAL A 66 -23.59 10.54 17.28
C VAL A 66 -23.52 9.31 16.40
N ASN A 67 -24.57 8.50 16.43
CA ASN A 67 -24.68 7.38 15.50
C ASN A 67 -24.72 7.92 14.06
N PRO A 68 -23.80 7.48 13.18
CA PRO A 68 -23.75 7.94 11.80
C PRO A 68 -25.10 7.81 11.12
N SER A 69 -25.61 8.92 10.59
CA SER A 69 -26.91 8.98 9.94
C SER A 69 -26.88 9.98 8.80
N LEU A 70 -27.63 9.70 7.73
CA LEU A 70 -27.68 10.57 6.55
C LEU A 70 -28.07 12.00 6.94
N GLY A 71 -27.36 12.98 6.37
CA GLY A 71 -27.65 14.40 6.60
C GLY A 71 -29.10 14.78 6.29
N THR A 72 -29.75 14.10 5.35
CA THR A 72 -31.17 14.30 4.99
C THR A 72 -32.14 13.97 6.12
N LYS A 73 -31.74 13.19 7.13
CA LYS A 73 -32.55 12.92 8.33
C LYS A 73 -32.47 14.05 9.37
N TRP A 74 -31.47 14.93 9.27
CA TRP A 74 -31.23 16.03 10.19
C TRP A 74 -32.06 17.24 9.79
N GLY A 75 -32.95 17.68 10.67
CA GLY A 75 -33.90 18.76 10.43
C GLY A 75 -33.42 20.10 10.94
N LYS A 76 -34.37 20.95 11.34
CA LYS A 76 -34.07 22.27 11.92
C LYS A 76 -33.44 22.11 13.30
N GLY A 77 -32.22 22.64 13.44
CA GLY A 77 -31.51 22.75 14.71
C GLY A 77 -31.92 24.02 15.47
N SER A 78 -31.93 23.94 16.80
CA SER A 78 -32.11 25.10 17.67
C SER A 78 -31.29 24.96 18.93
N ILE A 79 -30.77 26.09 19.40
CA ILE A 79 -30.10 26.23 20.69
C ILE A 79 -30.84 27.29 21.50
N THR A 80 -31.23 26.93 22.72
CA THR A 80 -32.01 27.78 23.61
C THR A 80 -31.42 27.75 25.01
N ALA A 81 -31.36 28.91 25.67
CA ALA A 81 -31.05 29.01 27.08
C ALA A 81 -32.35 29.24 27.87
N SER A 82 -32.45 28.59 29.03
CA SER A 82 -33.50 28.78 30.03
C SER A 82 -32.93 29.55 31.24
N GLY A 83 -33.82 30.18 32.03
CA GLY A 83 -33.44 31.22 32.99
C GLY A 83 -33.05 32.52 32.27
N ASP A 84 -32.87 33.63 32.98
CA ASP A 84 -32.51 34.95 32.42
C ASP A 84 -31.09 35.02 31.81
N ALA A 85 -30.63 33.93 31.19
CA ALA A 85 -29.35 33.75 30.56
C ALA A 85 -29.42 34.13 29.07
N THR A 86 -28.36 34.76 28.59
CA THR A 86 -28.18 35.10 27.16
C THR A 86 -27.01 34.31 26.58
N LEU A 87 -27.11 33.94 25.30
CA LEU A 87 -26.07 33.19 24.60
C LEU A 87 -25.34 34.08 23.61
N ASN A 88 -24.02 34.11 23.71
CA ASN A 88 -23.12 34.82 22.80
C ASN A 88 -22.14 33.83 22.14
N ASN A 89 -21.56 34.23 21.01
CA ASN A 89 -20.54 33.46 20.27
C ASN A 89 -20.93 32.00 20.03
N VAL A 90 -22.19 31.79 19.62
CA VAL A 90 -22.75 30.47 19.39
C VAL A 90 -22.28 29.93 18.04
N ILE A 91 -21.63 28.77 18.07
CA ILE A 91 -21.19 28.01 16.91
C ILE A 91 -21.65 26.57 17.12
N VAL A 92 -22.46 26.07 16.20
CA VAL A 92 -22.82 24.65 16.12
C VAL A 92 -22.41 24.18 14.73
N ALA A 93 -21.53 23.19 14.68
CA ALA A 93 -21.01 22.65 13.43
C ALA A 93 -21.18 21.14 13.39
N TYR A 94 -21.54 20.62 12.23
CA TYR A 94 -21.72 19.19 12.01
C TYR A 94 -20.46 18.60 11.41
N ASN A 95 -20.02 17.47 11.97
CA ASN A 95 -18.95 16.68 11.40
C ASN A 95 -19.56 15.60 10.51
N TYR A 96 -19.16 15.61 9.24
CA TYR A 96 -19.62 14.67 8.24
C TYR A 96 -18.56 13.61 7.96
N LYS A 97 -19.03 12.37 7.83
CA LYS A 97 -18.30 11.24 7.29
C LYS A 97 -18.89 10.90 5.92
N PHE A 98 -18.03 10.74 4.93
CA PHE A 98 -18.42 10.29 3.61
C PHE A 98 -18.41 8.75 3.56
N ASP A 99 -19.52 8.17 3.11
CA ASP A 99 -19.63 6.74 2.82
C ASP A 99 -19.49 6.51 1.30
N PRO A 100 -18.32 6.06 0.82
CA PRO A 100 -18.09 5.83 -0.61
C PRO A 100 -18.96 4.68 -1.16
N CYS A 101 -19.48 3.81 -0.30
CA CYS A 101 -20.29 2.66 -0.67
C CYS A 101 -21.79 2.91 -0.55
N TYR A 102 -22.20 4.17 -0.34
CA TYR A 102 -23.62 4.54 -0.31
C TYR A 102 -24.35 4.17 -1.61
N ILE A 103 -23.67 4.30 -2.75
CA ILE A 103 -24.13 3.77 -4.03
C ILE A 103 -23.32 2.50 -4.32
N PRO A 104 -23.90 1.30 -4.19
CA PRO A 104 -23.15 0.05 -4.24
C PRO A 104 -22.50 -0.22 -5.59
N LEU A 105 -22.95 0.41 -6.68
CA LEU A 105 -22.37 0.30 -8.02
C LEU A 105 -21.19 1.26 -8.28
N SER A 106 -20.84 2.14 -7.32
CA SER A 106 -19.78 3.13 -7.55
C SER A 106 -18.38 2.56 -7.48
N ASP A 107 -18.17 1.48 -6.72
CA ASP A 107 -16.86 0.83 -6.58
C ASP A 107 -17.03 -0.69 -6.45
N PRO A 108 -16.29 -1.52 -7.22
CA PRO A 108 -16.29 -2.98 -7.11
C PRO A 108 -15.94 -3.54 -5.73
N SER A 109 -15.20 -2.77 -4.93
CA SER A 109 -14.76 -3.14 -3.58
C SER A 109 -15.87 -3.00 -2.54
N CYS A 110 -16.98 -2.33 -2.90
CA CYS A 110 -18.07 -2.10 -1.97
C CYS A 110 -18.84 -3.38 -1.66
N PRO A 111 -19.32 -3.51 -0.41
CA PRO A 111 -20.20 -4.62 -0.05
C PRO A 111 -21.47 -4.57 -0.91
N ASN A 112 -21.93 -5.74 -1.34
CA ASN A 112 -23.11 -5.93 -2.20
C ASN A 112 -22.99 -5.34 -3.63
N PHE A 113 -21.79 -4.97 -4.09
CA PHE A 113 -21.58 -4.54 -5.49
C PHE A 113 -22.09 -5.59 -6.48
N LYS A 114 -21.76 -6.88 -6.26
CA LYS A 114 -22.17 -7.98 -7.15
C LYS A 114 -23.69 -8.13 -7.24
N ASP A 115 -24.37 -8.04 -6.10
CA ASP A 115 -25.82 -8.19 -6.05
C ASP A 115 -26.51 -6.99 -6.72
N ALA A 116 -26.02 -5.78 -6.45
CA ALA A 116 -26.51 -4.55 -7.09
C ALA A 116 -26.27 -4.59 -8.61
N LEU A 117 -25.11 -5.11 -9.05
CA LEU A 117 -24.79 -5.26 -10.47
C LEU A 117 -25.70 -6.29 -11.13
N TYR A 118 -25.89 -7.45 -10.49
CA TYR A 118 -26.79 -8.48 -10.99
C TYR A 118 -28.22 -7.94 -11.14
N GLN A 119 -28.73 -7.24 -10.13
CA GLN A 119 -30.05 -6.60 -10.21
C GLN A 119 -30.13 -5.56 -11.32
N TYR A 120 -29.11 -4.70 -11.45
CA TYR A 120 -29.05 -3.71 -12.52
C TYR A 120 -29.08 -4.37 -13.91
N LEU A 121 -28.32 -5.44 -14.11
CA LEU A 121 -28.28 -6.17 -15.37
C LEU A 121 -29.64 -6.85 -15.66
N LEU A 122 -30.34 -7.35 -14.64
CA LEU A 122 -31.69 -7.89 -14.79
C LEU A 122 -32.71 -6.80 -15.16
N ASP A 123 -32.69 -5.68 -14.44
CA ASP A 123 -33.64 -4.57 -14.63
C ASP A 123 -33.51 -3.92 -16.02
N ASN A 124 -32.30 -3.94 -16.59
CA ASN A 124 -32.02 -3.46 -17.95
C ASN A 124 -32.16 -4.55 -19.02
N GLY A 125 -32.58 -5.77 -18.65
CA GLY A 125 -32.75 -6.87 -19.60
C GLY A 125 -31.45 -7.37 -20.23
N LEU A 126 -30.30 -7.18 -19.59
CA LEU A 126 -29.00 -7.60 -20.14
C LEU A 126 -28.67 -9.07 -19.86
N LEU A 127 -29.38 -9.72 -18.92
CA LEU A 127 -29.14 -11.12 -18.54
C LEU A 127 -30.28 -12.09 -18.86
N ASN A 128 -31.53 -11.62 -18.83
CA ASN A 128 -32.73 -12.47 -18.98
C ASN A 128 -33.41 -12.34 -20.35
N ASN A 129 -32.80 -11.59 -21.28
CA ASN A 129 -33.29 -11.55 -22.65
C ASN A 129 -32.64 -12.68 -23.45
N GLU A 130 -33.44 -13.38 -24.26
CA GLU A 130 -32.88 -14.26 -25.28
C GLU A 130 -31.96 -13.40 -26.17
N PRO A 131 -30.74 -13.89 -26.50
CA PRO A 131 -29.84 -13.16 -27.36
C PRO A 131 -30.58 -12.82 -28.65
N SER A 132 -30.57 -11.53 -29.00
CA SER A 132 -31.17 -11.07 -30.25
C SER A 132 -30.51 -11.83 -31.40
N ILE A 133 -31.30 -12.30 -32.38
CA ILE A 133 -30.78 -12.92 -33.60
C ILE A 133 -29.82 -11.98 -34.37
N ASP A 134 -29.95 -10.67 -34.16
CA ASP A 134 -29.09 -9.63 -34.74
C ASP A 134 -27.92 -9.21 -33.83
N ASP A 135 -27.61 -9.95 -32.76
CA ASP A 135 -26.47 -9.63 -31.89
C ASP A 135 -25.14 -9.98 -32.61
N PRO A 136 -24.30 -8.97 -32.93
CA PRO A 136 -23.05 -9.18 -33.66
C PRO A 136 -22.04 -10.03 -32.89
N TYR A 137 -22.20 -10.23 -31.57
CA TYR A 137 -21.33 -11.13 -30.81
C TYR A 137 -21.54 -12.61 -31.18
N TYR A 138 -22.74 -12.97 -31.64
CA TYR A 138 -23.06 -14.34 -32.08
C TYR A 138 -22.91 -14.54 -33.59
N ASP A 139 -22.50 -13.51 -34.32
CA ASP A 139 -22.18 -13.64 -35.74
C ASP A 139 -20.84 -14.36 -35.90
N GLU A 140 -20.86 -15.51 -36.58
CA GLU A 140 -19.71 -16.37 -36.85
C GLU A 140 -18.55 -15.59 -37.51
N TRP A 141 -18.86 -14.61 -38.36
CA TRP A 141 -17.86 -13.78 -39.04
C TRP A 141 -17.18 -12.79 -38.10
N VAL A 142 -17.92 -12.26 -37.13
CA VAL A 142 -17.39 -11.32 -36.13
C VAL A 142 -16.52 -12.07 -35.14
N GLN A 143 -16.94 -13.26 -34.70
CA GLN A 143 -16.13 -14.13 -33.85
C GLN A 143 -14.81 -14.51 -34.52
N TYR A 144 -14.87 -14.94 -35.78
CA TYR A 144 -13.66 -15.29 -36.54
C TYR A 144 -12.65 -14.14 -36.63
N GLN A 145 -13.12 -12.90 -36.81
CA GLN A 145 -12.25 -11.72 -36.85
C GLN A 145 -11.69 -11.32 -35.48
N LEU A 146 -12.44 -11.54 -34.40
CA LEU A 146 -11.98 -11.33 -33.03
C LEU A 146 -10.91 -12.37 -32.66
N ASP A 147 -11.13 -13.63 -33.01
CA ASP A 147 -10.20 -14.72 -32.75
C ASP A 147 -8.88 -14.49 -33.49
N GLN A 148 -8.92 -14.13 -34.78
CA GLN A 148 -7.71 -13.79 -35.54
C GLN A 148 -6.90 -12.66 -34.88
N LYS A 149 -7.56 -11.58 -34.44
CA LYS A 149 -6.86 -10.47 -33.77
C LYS A 149 -6.27 -10.88 -32.44
N THR A 150 -6.90 -11.81 -31.74
CA THR A 150 -6.42 -12.29 -30.44
C THR A 150 -5.18 -13.17 -30.64
N GLU A 151 -5.22 -14.09 -31.61
CA GLU A 151 -4.07 -14.90 -32.01
C GLU A 151 -2.87 -14.03 -32.45
N GLU A 152 -3.11 -13.01 -33.28
CA GLU A 152 -2.05 -12.07 -33.69
C GLU A 152 -1.43 -11.31 -32.51
N GLN A 153 -2.23 -10.90 -31.53
CA GLN A 153 -1.75 -10.20 -30.33
C GLN A 153 -0.96 -11.12 -29.40
N GLU A 154 -1.40 -12.37 -29.22
CA GLU A 154 -0.70 -13.37 -28.43
C GLU A 154 0.65 -13.73 -29.07
N GLU A 155 0.71 -13.89 -30.40
CA GLU A 155 1.96 -14.12 -31.13
C GLU A 155 2.92 -12.92 -31.00
N GLU A 156 2.41 -11.69 -31.09
CA GLU A 156 3.24 -10.48 -30.93
C GLU A 156 3.79 -10.35 -29.50
N GLN A 157 2.98 -10.66 -28.48
CA GLN A 157 3.42 -10.67 -27.08
C GLN A 157 4.47 -11.75 -26.83
N ALA A 158 4.23 -12.99 -27.30
CA ALA A 158 5.20 -14.07 -27.17
C ALA A 158 6.52 -13.77 -27.90
N ALA A 159 6.47 -13.08 -29.04
CA ALA A 159 7.68 -12.65 -29.76
C ALA A 159 8.44 -11.54 -29.02
N LYS A 160 7.75 -10.63 -28.32
CA LYS A 160 8.37 -9.60 -27.48
C LYS A 160 9.02 -10.20 -26.25
N GLU A 161 8.33 -11.12 -25.56
CA GLU A 161 8.88 -11.80 -24.38
C GLU A 161 10.15 -12.60 -24.71
N LYS A 162 10.14 -13.35 -25.83
CA LYS A 162 11.34 -14.07 -26.29
C LYS A 162 12.52 -13.15 -26.58
N LYS A 163 12.28 -12.02 -27.24
CA LYS A 163 13.35 -11.02 -27.51
C LYS A 163 13.91 -10.41 -26.24
N GLU A 164 13.05 -10.12 -25.26
CA GLU A 164 13.49 -9.56 -23.99
C GLU A 164 14.28 -10.58 -23.15
N GLU A 165 13.92 -11.87 -23.24
CA GLU A 165 14.66 -12.95 -22.62
C GLU A 165 16.05 -13.15 -23.26
N GLU A 166 16.12 -13.17 -24.60
CA GLU A 166 17.38 -13.24 -25.36
C GLU A 166 18.30 -12.06 -25.01
N GLU A 167 17.78 -10.83 -24.98
CA GLU A 167 18.58 -9.63 -24.65
C GLU A 167 19.10 -9.68 -23.19
N LYS A 168 18.29 -10.18 -22.25
CA LYS A 168 18.73 -10.39 -20.85
C LYS A 168 19.79 -11.48 -20.74
N GLU A 169 19.70 -12.54 -21.54
CA GLU A 169 20.67 -13.62 -21.56
C GLU A 169 22.00 -13.16 -22.16
N GLU A 170 21.97 -12.39 -23.24
CA GLU A 170 23.16 -11.76 -23.84
C GLU A 170 23.84 -10.82 -22.84
N LEU A 171 23.09 -9.92 -22.18
CA LEU A 171 23.63 -9.03 -21.15
C LEU A 171 24.25 -9.79 -19.96
N ARG A 172 23.66 -10.91 -19.55
CA ARG A 172 24.22 -11.78 -18.49
C ARG A 172 25.51 -12.44 -18.94
N MET A 173 25.55 -12.96 -20.17
CA MET A 173 26.72 -13.60 -20.75
C MET A 173 27.86 -12.60 -20.94
N GLU A 174 27.58 -11.40 -21.46
CA GLU A 174 28.55 -10.31 -21.58
C GLU A 174 29.13 -9.91 -20.22
N ARG A 175 28.27 -9.77 -19.20
CA ARG A 175 28.71 -9.44 -17.85
C ARG A 175 29.63 -10.52 -17.25
N ALA A 176 29.31 -11.79 -17.49
CA ALA A 176 30.10 -12.93 -17.03
C ALA A 176 31.45 -13.05 -17.76
N LEU A 177 31.50 -12.73 -19.05
CA LEU A 177 32.72 -12.75 -19.85
C LEU A 177 33.58 -11.48 -19.68
N SER A 178 33.00 -10.39 -19.17
CA SER A 178 33.74 -9.18 -18.86
C SER A 178 34.64 -9.39 -17.62
N VAL A 179 35.95 -9.13 -17.79
CA VAL A 179 36.93 -9.20 -16.68
C VAL A 179 36.58 -8.23 -15.54
N ALA A 180 35.85 -7.15 -15.84
CA ALA A 180 35.37 -6.18 -14.85
C ALA A 180 34.19 -6.71 -14.03
N GLY A 181 33.21 -7.37 -14.65
CA GLY A 181 32.02 -7.89 -13.97
C GLY A 181 32.31 -9.04 -13.01
N ALA A 182 33.25 -9.94 -13.38
CA ALA A 182 33.70 -11.01 -12.49
C ALA A 182 34.44 -10.47 -11.26
N ALA A 183 35.28 -9.44 -11.43
CA ALA A 183 35.99 -8.80 -10.31
C ALA A 183 35.03 -8.06 -9.37
N GLU A 184 33.99 -7.40 -9.91
CA GLU A 184 33.02 -6.64 -9.13
C GLU A 184 32.01 -7.52 -8.37
N GLN A 185 31.60 -8.65 -8.95
CA GLN A 185 30.77 -9.65 -8.24
C GLN A 185 31.55 -10.36 -7.14
N ILE A 186 32.83 -10.72 -7.39
CA ILE A 186 33.70 -11.31 -6.35
C ILE A 186 33.97 -10.28 -5.24
N ALA A 187 34.06 -8.99 -5.55
CA ALA A 187 34.25 -7.93 -4.56
C ALA A 187 32.97 -7.51 -3.83
N ASN A 188 31.78 -7.98 -4.22
CA ASN A 188 30.52 -7.56 -3.61
C ASN A 188 30.29 -8.31 -2.27
N PRO A 189 30.33 -7.60 -1.13
CA PRO A 189 30.24 -8.23 0.19
C PRO A 189 28.88 -8.90 0.42
N THR A 190 27.81 -8.44 -0.23
CA THR A 190 26.47 -9.02 -0.04
C THR A 190 26.31 -10.37 -0.76
N GLN A 191 26.90 -10.52 -1.96
CA GLN A 191 26.88 -11.79 -2.69
C GLN A 191 27.78 -12.83 -2.02
N GLN A 192 28.93 -12.44 -1.47
CA GLN A 192 29.77 -13.32 -0.65
C GLN A 192 29.03 -13.82 0.59
N LEU A 193 28.28 -12.94 1.27
CA LEU A 193 27.50 -13.30 2.45
C LEU A 193 26.37 -14.27 2.10
N ALA A 194 25.66 -14.05 0.99
CA ALA A 194 24.61 -14.95 0.52
C ALA A 194 25.17 -16.33 0.11
N MET A 195 26.36 -16.37 -0.51
CA MET A 195 27.04 -17.62 -0.84
C MET A 195 27.51 -18.37 0.42
N MET A 196 28.00 -17.63 1.43
CA MET A 196 28.35 -18.17 2.74
C MET A 196 27.11 -18.69 3.48
N GLU A 197 25.99 -17.98 3.43
CA GLU A 197 24.70 -18.42 3.98
C GLU A 197 24.21 -19.70 3.29
N GLN A 198 24.29 -19.79 1.96
CA GLN A 198 23.96 -21.02 1.24
C GLN A 198 24.90 -22.18 1.58
N MET A 199 26.20 -21.93 1.78
CA MET A 199 27.15 -22.94 2.26
C MET A 199 26.85 -23.39 3.69
N THR A 200 26.40 -22.49 4.57
CA THR A 200 25.95 -22.85 5.93
C THR A 200 24.59 -23.56 5.93
N ALA A 201 23.71 -23.26 4.98
CA ALA A 201 22.40 -23.90 4.86
C ALA A 201 22.49 -25.32 4.27
N ALA A 202 23.48 -25.59 3.40
CA ALA A 202 23.72 -26.92 2.82
C ALA A 202 24.40 -27.91 3.79
N GLY A 203 24.90 -27.45 4.94
CA GLY A 203 25.53 -28.28 5.95
C GLY A 203 25.12 -27.85 7.35
N THR A 204 24.12 -28.53 7.90
CA THR A 204 23.70 -28.47 9.30
C THR A 204 24.90 -28.67 10.24
N LEU A 205 25.54 -27.58 10.67
CA LEU A 205 26.39 -27.58 11.87
C LEU A 205 25.47 -27.36 13.07
N ASP A 206 24.73 -28.41 13.40
CA ASP A 206 23.92 -28.46 14.61
C ASP A 206 24.88 -28.55 15.81
N VAL A 207 25.01 -27.46 16.58
CA VAL A 207 25.85 -27.42 17.78
C VAL A 207 25.13 -28.15 18.91
N TYR A 208 25.09 -29.48 18.80
CA TYR A 208 24.69 -30.36 19.89
C TYR A 208 25.89 -30.57 20.81
N TYR A 209 25.80 -30.01 22.02
CA TYR A 209 26.74 -30.05 23.16
C TYR A 209 27.74 -28.90 23.28
N SER A 210 27.37 -27.91 24.10
CA SER A 210 28.33 -27.08 24.84
C SER A 210 29.00 -27.92 25.93
N ALA A 211 30.01 -28.71 25.55
CA ALA A 211 30.90 -29.36 26.51
C ALA A 211 32.06 -28.42 26.85
N THR A 212 32.14 -27.98 28.10
CA THR A 212 33.31 -27.24 28.61
C THR A 212 34.48 -28.22 28.70
N ILE A 213 35.40 -28.16 27.74
CA ILE A 213 36.60 -29.00 27.72
C ILE A 213 37.64 -28.36 28.66
N GLU A 214 38.06 -29.08 29.70
CA GLU A 214 39.18 -28.67 30.56
C GLU A 214 40.49 -28.70 29.76
N GLY A 215 41.19 -27.57 29.69
CA GLY A 215 42.38 -27.41 28.87
C GLY A 215 43.62 -28.09 29.45
N GLY A 216 44.26 -28.94 28.66
CA GLY A 216 45.61 -29.45 28.87
C GLY A 216 46.45 -29.21 27.61
N LYS A 217 47.68 -28.71 27.76
CA LYS A 217 48.58 -28.45 26.64
C LYS A 217 49.34 -29.73 26.30
N TYR A 218 49.17 -30.23 25.08
CA TYR A 218 50.04 -31.26 24.53
C TYR A 218 51.30 -30.57 24.00
N GLU A 219 52.47 -30.93 24.54
CA GLU A 219 53.75 -30.52 23.97
C GLU A 219 54.03 -31.42 22.75
N GLU A 220 53.86 -30.88 21.54
CA GLU A 220 54.22 -31.58 20.31
C GLU A 220 55.75 -31.78 20.22
N THR A 221 56.18 -33.01 19.96
CA THR A 221 57.60 -33.40 19.84
C THR A 221 58.06 -33.61 18.40
N ILE A 222 57.22 -33.30 17.41
CA ILE A 222 57.52 -33.56 16.00
C ILE A 222 57.94 -32.25 15.32
N THR A 223 59.25 -32.06 15.14
CA THR A 223 59.77 -30.99 14.30
C THR A 223 59.72 -31.42 12.83
N LEU A 224 58.92 -30.71 12.02
CA LEU A 224 58.91 -30.90 10.57
C LEU A 224 60.24 -30.40 9.99
N VAL A 225 60.97 -31.28 9.31
CA VAL A 225 62.22 -30.92 8.64
C VAL A 225 61.87 -30.23 7.33
N ASP A 226 62.09 -28.92 7.29
CA ASP A 226 61.82 -28.09 6.12
C ASP A 226 62.85 -28.41 5.01
N SER A 227 62.37 -28.70 3.80
CA SER A 227 63.23 -28.96 2.65
C SER A 227 63.27 -27.73 1.76
N LYS A 228 64.48 -27.28 1.43
CA LYS A 228 64.69 -26.05 0.66
C LYS A 228 64.22 -26.26 -0.79
N ILE A 229 63.14 -25.60 -1.18
CA ILE A 229 62.67 -25.56 -2.58
C ILE A 229 63.69 -24.71 -3.38
N GLU A 230 64.28 -25.27 -4.43
CA GLU A 230 65.15 -24.53 -5.32
C GLU A 230 64.35 -23.72 -6.35
N ASP A 231 64.63 -22.42 -6.44
CA ASP A 231 63.95 -21.52 -7.37
C ASP A 231 64.28 -21.83 -8.84
N ASN A 232 63.24 -22.09 -9.63
CA ASN A 232 63.37 -22.34 -11.06
C ASN A 232 63.51 -21.01 -11.84
N SER A 233 64.74 -20.53 -11.98
CA SER A 233 65.06 -19.30 -12.74
C SER A 233 64.66 -19.32 -14.22
N LYS A 234 64.41 -20.50 -14.82
CA LYS A 234 63.89 -20.60 -16.20
C LYS A 234 62.42 -20.21 -16.27
N ALA A 235 61.62 -20.45 -15.23
CA ALA A 235 60.22 -20.03 -15.19
C ALA A 235 60.07 -18.49 -15.26
N LEU A 236 61.03 -17.76 -14.67
CA LEU A 236 61.05 -16.29 -14.69
C LEU A 236 61.29 -15.69 -16.09
N ARG A 237 61.82 -16.46 -17.06
CA ARG A 237 62.00 -15.97 -18.45
C ARG A 237 60.66 -15.83 -19.18
N ASN A 238 59.67 -16.67 -18.86
CA ASN A 238 58.37 -16.66 -19.53
C ASN A 238 57.54 -15.42 -19.18
N LEU A 239 57.77 -14.82 -18.01
CA LEU A 239 57.12 -13.56 -17.60
C LEU A 239 57.44 -12.38 -18.54
N LYS A 240 58.59 -12.39 -19.24
CA LYS A 240 58.93 -11.35 -20.23
C LYS A 240 58.15 -11.53 -21.54
N GLN A 241 57.87 -12.77 -21.94
CA GLN A 241 57.04 -13.05 -23.12
C GLN A 241 55.58 -12.66 -22.86
N ASP A 242 55.06 -12.93 -21.66
CA ASP A 242 53.70 -12.52 -21.27
C ASP A 242 53.50 -11.00 -21.30
N ASN A 243 54.50 -10.22 -20.86
CA ASN A 243 54.44 -8.77 -20.95
C ASN A 243 54.42 -8.27 -22.40
N LEU A 244 55.20 -8.88 -23.30
CA LEU A 244 55.19 -8.52 -24.72
C LEU A 244 53.85 -8.85 -25.37
N HIS A 245 53.30 -10.04 -25.07
CA HIS A 245 51.99 -10.46 -25.55
C HIS A 245 50.89 -9.49 -25.09
N ARG A 246 50.85 -9.15 -23.79
CA ARG A 246 49.90 -8.15 -23.26
C ARG A 246 50.03 -6.79 -23.94
N LYS A 247 51.24 -6.36 -24.28
CA LYS A 247 51.48 -5.09 -24.97
C LYS A 247 50.96 -5.10 -26.42
N ILE A 248 51.21 -6.19 -27.16
CA ILE A 248 50.72 -6.36 -28.54
C ILE A 248 49.20 -6.42 -28.56
N VAL A 249 48.58 -7.19 -27.65
CA VAL A 249 47.12 -7.27 -27.56
C VAL A 249 46.52 -5.90 -27.25
N ARG A 250 47.06 -5.16 -26.26
CA ARG A 250 46.55 -3.83 -25.92
C ARG A 250 46.72 -2.80 -27.04
N SER A 251 47.78 -2.87 -27.85
CA SER A 251 47.95 -1.95 -28.99
C SER A 251 46.88 -2.12 -30.08
N GLN A 252 46.22 -3.29 -30.15
CA GLN A 252 45.12 -3.51 -31.11
C GLN A 252 43.82 -2.83 -30.68
N TYR A 253 43.68 -2.46 -29.40
CA TYR A 253 42.47 -1.82 -28.85
C TYR A 253 42.66 -0.32 -28.59
N ASN A 254 43.83 0.24 -28.90
CA ASN A 254 44.06 1.69 -28.88
C ASN A 254 43.90 2.25 -30.30
N ASN A 255 42.64 2.40 -30.74
CA ASN A 255 42.23 3.31 -31.81
C ASN A 255 41.27 4.33 -31.22
#